data_AF-X0WY01-F1
#
_entry.id   AF-X0WY01-F1
#
_cell.length_a   1.000
_cell.length_b   1.000
_cell.length_c   1.000
_cell.angle_alpha   90.00
_cell.angle_beta   90.00
_cell.angle_gamma   90.00
#
_symmetry.space_group_name_H-M   'P 1'
#
loop_
_entity.id
_entity.type
_entity.pdbx_description
1 polymer ?
#
loop_
_entity_poly.entity_id
_entity_poly.type
_entity_poly.pdbx_seq_one_letter_code
_entity_poly.pdbx_strand_id
1 'polypeptide(L)'
;NGGDNVLFPNGFSAAAPGWEAAGGNTLFKALWLLPFQTLETFYWIYVGTDDAGTTGGIGLTDGTTHWDITPAVWAATPAGSITGGVLNGVPFINNGIDIPVFWDLVPTNVMTTLPGWPAAQRCQAMRAFKYHLIAMNMTDAGGDFPDVVAWSDAANPGQIPATWIADPSNQAGSFSIAATPGGVVDGLALRDQFMVYKQHSTAIMQYIAGQFVFSNRKAFVTSGILARNCAAEMYGAHYVITDGDIIQHNGQEVKSLIDGT
;
A
#
# COMPACT_ATOMS: atom_id res chain seq x y z
N ASN A 1 -31.96 2.71 -26.29
CA ASN A 1 -31.80 3.04 -24.86
C ASN A 1 -32.83 2.28 -24.03
N GLY A 2 -32.55 1.02 -23.72
CA GLY A 2 -33.21 0.32 -22.61
C GLY A 2 -32.36 0.61 -21.37
N GLY A 3 -32.84 1.49 -20.50
CA GLY A 3 -32.12 1.87 -19.29
C GLY A 3 -32.46 0.91 -18.15
N ASP A 4 -31.54 0.02 -17.80
CA ASP A 4 -31.71 -0.96 -16.73
C ASP A 4 -31.38 -0.40 -15.33
N ASN A 5 -30.88 0.84 -15.23
CA ASN A 5 -30.45 1.45 -13.98
C ASN A 5 -31.19 2.76 -13.68
N VAL A 6 -31.78 2.85 -12.48
CA VAL A 6 -32.52 4.00 -11.96
C VAL A 6 -31.78 4.55 -10.74
N LEU A 7 -31.65 5.87 -10.65
CA LEU A 7 -31.14 6.57 -9.48
C LEU A 7 -32.23 7.46 -8.87
N PHE A 8 -32.13 7.72 -7.56
CA PHE A 8 -33.14 8.46 -6.80
C PHE A 8 -32.60 9.77 -6.21
N PRO A 9 -32.16 10.73 -7.03
CA PRO A 9 -31.76 12.05 -6.52
C PRO A 9 -33.00 12.81 -6.03
N ASN A 10 -32.91 13.36 -4.82
CA ASN A 10 -33.94 14.23 -4.22
C ASN A 10 -35.36 13.62 -4.18
N GLY A 11 -35.47 12.29 -4.03
CA GLY A 11 -36.75 11.61 -3.90
C GLY A 11 -37.51 11.36 -5.21
N PHE A 12 -36.92 11.69 -6.37
CA PHE A 12 -37.47 11.37 -7.69
C PHE A 12 -36.64 10.29 -8.38
N SER A 13 -37.29 9.38 -9.11
CA SER A 13 -36.58 8.46 -10.00
C SER A 13 -36.08 9.21 -11.23
N ALA A 14 -34.78 9.10 -11.49
CA ALA A 14 -34.17 9.54 -12.74
C ALA A 14 -33.39 8.37 -13.36
N ALA A 15 -33.35 8.32 -14.68
CA ALA A 15 -32.52 7.35 -15.38
C ALA A 15 -31.06 7.61 -15.02
N ALA A 16 -30.32 6.56 -14.67
CA ALA A 16 -28.89 6.71 -14.50
C ALA A 16 -28.27 7.16 -15.84
N PRO A 17 -27.32 8.12 -15.84
CA PRO A 17 -26.50 8.38 -17.00
C PRO A 17 -25.94 7.05 -17.51
N GLY A 18 -25.94 6.86 -18.83
CA GLY A 18 -25.28 5.70 -19.42
C GLY A 18 -23.81 5.65 -19.00
N TRP A 19 -23.23 4.45 -18.98
CA TRP A 19 -21.79 4.31 -18.84
C TRP A 19 -21.16 4.50 -20.22
N GLU A 20 -20.14 5.34 -20.29
CA GLU A 20 -19.25 5.44 -21.44
C GLU A 20 -17.93 4.76 -21.07
N ALA A 21 -17.40 3.94 -21.96
CA ALA A 21 -16.08 3.37 -21.77
C ALA A 21 -15.04 4.50 -21.90
N ALA A 22 -14.39 4.85 -20.79
CA ALA A 22 -13.27 5.78 -20.76
C ALA A 22 -11.96 4.98 -20.67
N GLY A 23 -10.99 5.30 -21.51
CA GLY A 23 -9.64 4.70 -21.43
C GLY A 23 -9.50 3.31 -22.03
N GLY A 24 -10.33 2.91 -23.00
CA GLY A 24 -10.14 1.67 -23.76
C GLY A 24 -10.20 0.37 -22.94
N ASN A 25 -9.70 -0.73 -23.52
CA ASN A 25 -9.66 -2.03 -22.84
C ASN A 25 -8.37 -2.16 -22.03
N THR A 26 -8.50 -2.46 -20.74
CA THR A 26 -7.36 -2.74 -19.87
C THR A 26 -6.67 -4.04 -20.28
N LEU A 27 -5.33 -4.07 -20.18
CA LEU A 27 -4.52 -5.27 -20.47
C LEU A 27 -4.76 -6.42 -19.48
N PHE A 28 -5.19 -6.09 -18.26
CA PHE A 28 -5.43 -7.03 -17.16
C PHE A 28 -6.73 -6.67 -16.44
N LYS A 29 -7.35 -7.63 -15.75
CA LYS A 29 -8.44 -7.39 -14.79
C LYS A 29 -7.89 -6.65 -13.59
N ALA A 30 -8.05 -5.32 -13.57
CA ALA A 30 -7.53 -4.47 -12.50
C ALA A 30 -8.14 -4.85 -11.14
N LEU A 31 -7.28 -5.19 -10.18
CA LEU A 31 -7.60 -5.45 -8.78
C LEU A 31 -7.16 -4.31 -7.85
N TRP A 32 -6.19 -3.51 -8.30
CA TRP A 32 -5.66 -2.37 -7.57
C TRP A 32 -5.26 -1.25 -8.54
N LEU A 33 -5.39 -0.01 -8.08
CA LEU A 33 -5.19 1.21 -8.88
C LEU A 33 -4.36 2.23 -8.11
N LEU A 34 -3.47 2.92 -8.81
CA LEU A 34 -2.69 4.05 -8.31
C LEU A 34 -2.73 5.20 -9.32
N PRO A 35 -3.31 6.37 -8.96
CA PRO A 35 -3.14 7.57 -9.73
C PRO A 35 -1.71 8.10 -9.54
N PHE A 36 -1.07 8.49 -10.64
CA PHE A 36 0.29 9.02 -10.62
C PHE A 36 0.44 10.13 -11.66
N GLN A 37 1.10 11.22 -11.31
CA GLN A 37 1.29 12.36 -12.21
C GLN A 37 2.77 12.71 -12.33
N THR A 38 3.26 12.77 -13.56
CA THR A 38 4.53 13.42 -13.88
C THR A 38 4.30 14.91 -14.16
N LEU A 39 5.37 15.66 -14.43
CA LEU A 39 5.24 17.08 -14.78
C LEU A 39 4.40 17.31 -16.05
N GLU A 40 4.29 16.32 -16.93
CA GLU A 40 3.71 16.45 -18.26
C GLU A 40 2.43 15.62 -18.44
N THR A 41 2.36 14.46 -17.78
CA THR A 41 1.32 13.45 -18.06
C THR A 41 0.74 12.87 -16.78
N PHE A 42 -0.57 12.67 -16.78
CA PHE A 42 -1.26 11.93 -15.75
C PHE A 42 -1.41 10.46 -16.17
N TYR A 43 -1.03 9.56 -15.28
CA TYR A 43 -1.07 8.12 -15.48
C TYR A 43 -1.95 7.43 -14.44
N TRP A 44 -2.58 6.34 -14.85
CA TRP A 44 -3.09 5.31 -13.96
C TRP A 44 -2.20 4.08 -14.06
N ILE A 45 -1.67 3.64 -12.92
CA ILE A 45 -1.05 2.34 -12.80
C ILE A 45 -2.09 1.39 -12.24
N TYR A 46 -2.29 0.24 -12.88
CA TYR A 46 -3.21 -0.79 -12.43
C TYR A 46 -2.52 -2.14 -12.33
N VAL A 47 -2.82 -2.87 -11.27
CA VAL A 47 -2.30 -4.22 -11.04
C VAL A 47 -3.48 -5.17 -11.08
N GLY A 48 -3.32 -6.29 -11.77
CA GLY A 48 -4.41 -7.21 -12.03
C GLY A 48 -3.95 -8.60 -12.39
N THR A 49 -4.90 -9.39 -12.88
CA THR A 49 -4.63 -10.71 -13.44
C THR A 49 -5.17 -10.84 -14.87
N ASP A 50 -4.75 -11.87 -15.58
CA ASP A 50 -5.45 -12.33 -16.79
C ASP A 50 -6.89 -12.78 -16.47
N ASP A 51 -7.65 -13.10 -17.52
CA ASP A 51 -9.06 -13.48 -17.40
C ASP A 51 -9.27 -14.73 -16.54
N ALA A 52 -8.30 -15.65 -16.55
CA ALA A 52 -8.31 -16.90 -15.81
C ALA A 52 -7.81 -16.76 -14.35
N GLY A 53 -7.24 -15.62 -13.97
CA GLY A 53 -6.65 -15.41 -12.63
C GLY A 53 -5.33 -16.14 -12.41
N THR A 54 -4.68 -16.60 -13.48
CA THR A 54 -3.46 -17.42 -13.45
C THR A 54 -2.18 -16.61 -13.59
N THR A 55 -2.23 -15.51 -14.35
CA THR A 55 -1.07 -14.66 -14.62
C THR A 55 -1.31 -13.28 -14.01
N GLY A 56 -0.36 -12.79 -13.22
CA GLY A 56 -0.40 -11.42 -12.72
C GLY A 56 0.14 -10.46 -13.76
N GLY A 57 -0.33 -9.21 -13.73
CA GLY A 57 0.20 -8.15 -14.59
C GLY A 57 0.12 -6.77 -13.97
N ILE A 58 0.98 -5.87 -14.45
CA ILE A 58 0.98 -4.45 -14.12
C ILE A 58 0.86 -3.66 -15.42
N GLY A 59 -0.23 -2.92 -15.57
CA GLY A 59 -0.43 -2.02 -16.69
C GLY A 59 -0.33 -0.56 -16.28
N LEU A 60 0.09 0.26 -17.24
CA LEU A 60 0.15 1.71 -17.15
C LEU A 60 -0.72 2.30 -18.26
N THR A 61 -1.48 3.35 -17.99
CA THR A 61 -2.23 4.07 -19.02
C THR A 61 -2.23 5.57 -18.78
N ASP A 62 -2.15 6.35 -19.86
CA ASP A 62 -2.36 7.81 -19.86
C ASP A 62 -3.82 8.19 -20.20
N GLY A 63 -4.71 7.19 -20.26
CA GLY A 63 -6.10 7.33 -20.71
C GLY A 63 -6.29 7.15 -22.22
N THR A 64 -5.22 7.01 -22.99
CA THR A 64 -5.27 6.75 -24.44
C THR A 64 -4.52 5.47 -24.81
N THR A 65 -3.29 5.31 -24.30
CA THR A 65 -2.41 4.18 -24.58
C THR A 65 -2.20 3.36 -23.32
N HIS A 66 -2.17 2.04 -23.48
CA HIS A 66 -1.84 1.11 -22.41
C HIS A 66 -0.46 0.50 -22.66
N TRP A 67 0.38 0.50 -21.64
CA TRP A 67 1.68 -0.16 -21.63
C TRP A 67 1.66 -1.32 -20.63
N ASP A 68 2.27 -2.43 -21.02
CA ASP A 68 2.58 -3.52 -20.11
C ASP A 68 3.94 -3.25 -19.48
N ILE A 69 3.94 -2.97 -18.17
CA ILE A 69 5.15 -2.70 -17.38
C ILE A 69 5.42 -3.84 -16.39
N THR A 70 4.86 -5.03 -16.63
CA THR A 70 5.00 -6.20 -15.76
C THR A 70 6.48 -6.63 -15.66
N PRO A 71 7.05 -6.79 -14.45
CA PRO A 71 8.41 -7.28 -14.29
C PRO A 71 8.53 -8.74 -14.75
N ALA A 72 9.75 -9.20 -15.01
CA ALA A 72 10.00 -10.57 -15.49
C ALA A 72 9.46 -11.68 -14.56
N VAL A 73 9.37 -11.39 -13.25
CA VAL A 73 8.77 -12.28 -12.25
C VAL A 73 7.65 -11.53 -11.58
N TRP A 74 6.40 -11.96 -11.80
CA TRP A 74 5.21 -11.40 -11.21
C TRP A 74 4.09 -12.43 -11.11
N ALA A 75 3.74 -12.83 -9.89
CA ALA A 75 2.71 -13.80 -9.60
C ALA A 75 1.31 -13.17 -9.61
N ALA A 76 0.33 -13.94 -10.09
CA ALA A 76 -1.08 -13.62 -9.87
C ALA A 76 -1.36 -13.53 -8.37
N THR A 77 -2.03 -12.46 -7.97
CA THR A 77 -2.21 -12.10 -6.57
C THR A 77 -3.69 -11.93 -6.25
N PRO A 78 -4.18 -12.43 -5.09
CA PRO A 78 -5.56 -12.22 -4.68
C PRO A 78 -5.91 -10.75 -4.49
N ALA A 79 -7.16 -10.39 -4.78
CA ALA A 79 -7.69 -9.06 -4.50
C ALA A 79 -7.46 -8.64 -3.03
N GLY A 80 -7.17 -7.36 -2.81
CA GLY A 80 -6.90 -6.81 -1.48
C GLY A 80 -5.50 -7.05 -0.93
N SER A 81 -4.66 -7.88 -1.59
CA SER A 81 -3.30 -8.17 -1.12
C SER A 81 -2.26 -7.16 -1.60
N ILE A 82 -2.56 -6.44 -2.69
CA ILE A 82 -1.64 -5.49 -3.31
C ILE A 82 -1.55 -4.24 -2.44
N THR A 83 -0.33 -3.81 -2.18
CA THR A 83 0.01 -2.58 -1.46
C THR A 83 1.02 -1.79 -2.30
N GLY A 84 1.09 -0.48 -2.08
CA GLY A 84 1.94 0.39 -2.88
C GLY A 84 1.65 1.84 -2.59
N GLY A 85 2.28 2.69 -3.39
CA GLY A 85 2.12 4.12 -3.30
C GLY A 85 3.21 4.84 -4.08
N VAL A 86 3.43 6.10 -3.74
CA VAL A 86 4.45 6.95 -4.34
C VAL A 86 5.37 7.42 -3.23
N LEU A 87 6.68 7.21 -3.40
CA LEU A 87 7.70 7.80 -2.54
C LEU A 87 8.49 8.81 -3.36
N ASN A 88 8.53 10.07 -2.93
CA ASN A 88 9.33 11.12 -3.56
C ASN A 88 9.11 11.27 -5.08
N GLY A 89 7.90 10.99 -5.59
CA GLY A 89 7.60 11.05 -7.03
C GLY A 89 7.95 9.78 -7.81
N VAL A 90 8.33 8.69 -7.14
CA VAL A 90 8.58 7.38 -7.74
C VAL A 90 7.54 6.39 -7.22
N PRO A 91 6.72 5.77 -8.08
CA PRO A 91 5.75 4.79 -7.66
C PRO A 91 6.40 3.41 -7.43
N PHE A 92 5.91 2.72 -6.42
CA PHE A 92 6.33 1.37 -6.04
C PHE A 92 5.11 0.49 -5.74
N ILE A 93 5.27 -0.81 -5.94
CA ILE A 93 4.21 -1.80 -5.83
C ILE A 93 4.75 -3.06 -5.15
N ASN A 94 3.94 -3.61 -4.26
CA ASN A 94 4.17 -4.88 -3.60
C ASN A 94 2.89 -5.73 -3.69
N ASN A 95 3.02 -6.95 -4.19
CA ASN A 95 1.90 -7.89 -4.30
C ASN A 95 1.81 -8.87 -3.11
N GLY A 96 2.78 -8.83 -2.17
CA GLY A 96 2.79 -9.71 -1.00
C GLY A 96 3.31 -11.13 -1.27
N ILE A 97 3.81 -11.40 -2.49
CA ILE A 97 4.34 -12.71 -2.91
C ILE A 97 5.77 -12.53 -3.47
N ASP A 98 5.93 -11.60 -4.40
CA ASP A 98 7.19 -11.32 -5.09
C ASP A 98 7.99 -10.21 -4.42
N ILE A 99 9.18 -9.97 -4.96
CA ILE A 99 10.02 -8.84 -4.52
C ILE A 99 9.31 -7.55 -4.91
N PRO A 100 9.19 -6.57 -4.00
CA PRO A 100 8.64 -5.26 -4.32
C PRO A 100 9.39 -4.59 -5.48
N VAL A 101 8.63 -3.93 -6.34
CA VAL A 101 9.14 -3.30 -7.57
C VAL A 101 8.83 -1.81 -7.60
N PHE A 102 9.61 -1.06 -8.36
CA PHE A 102 9.37 0.35 -8.64
C PHE A 102 9.39 0.61 -10.15
N TRP A 103 8.77 1.71 -10.55
CA TRP A 103 8.76 2.16 -11.94
C TRP A 103 9.75 3.31 -12.13
N ASP A 104 10.54 3.24 -13.19
CA ASP A 104 11.58 4.21 -13.54
C ASP A 104 11.05 5.44 -14.29
N LEU A 105 9.72 5.59 -14.35
CA LEU A 105 9.00 6.66 -15.03
C LEU A 105 9.09 6.62 -16.57
N VAL A 106 9.55 5.50 -17.14
CA VAL A 106 9.60 5.29 -18.59
C VAL A 106 8.50 4.29 -18.99
N PRO A 107 7.45 4.70 -19.72
CA PRO A 107 6.30 3.82 -20.02
C PRO A 107 6.64 2.54 -20.77
N THR A 108 7.71 2.55 -21.57
CA THR A 108 8.14 1.38 -22.36
C THR A 108 8.99 0.39 -21.57
N ASN A 109 9.41 0.75 -20.35
CA ASN A 109 10.24 -0.09 -19.53
C ASN A 109 9.38 -0.88 -18.54
N VAL A 110 9.72 -2.15 -18.36
CA VAL A 110 9.14 -2.98 -17.30
C VAL A 110 9.61 -2.48 -15.94
N MET A 111 8.78 -2.65 -14.91
CA MET A 111 9.17 -2.35 -13.54
C MET A 111 10.35 -3.23 -13.10
N THR A 112 11.17 -2.71 -12.19
CA THR A 112 12.35 -3.42 -11.69
C THR A 112 12.32 -3.53 -10.17
N THR A 113 13.04 -4.51 -9.63
CA THR A 113 13.13 -4.73 -8.18
C THR A 113 13.75 -3.52 -7.49
N LEU A 114 13.29 -3.21 -6.28
CA LEU A 114 13.85 -2.12 -5.47
C LEU A 114 15.38 -2.24 -5.33
N PRO A 115 16.14 -1.16 -5.58
CA PRO A 115 17.59 -1.16 -5.41
C PRO A 115 17.99 -1.49 -3.97
N GLY A 116 19.01 -2.33 -3.83
CA GLY A 116 19.52 -2.74 -2.52
C GLY A 116 18.55 -3.56 -1.66
N TRP A 117 17.43 -4.02 -2.22
CA TRP A 117 16.55 -4.97 -1.54
C TRP A 117 17.31 -6.28 -1.26
N PRO A 118 17.27 -6.82 -0.03
CA PRO A 118 18.02 -8.04 0.29
C PRO A 118 17.50 -9.23 -0.54
N ALA A 119 18.43 -9.99 -1.10
CA ALA A 119 18.08 -11.15 -1.93
C ALA A 119 17.20 -12.13 -1.16
N ALA A 120 16.23 -12.72 -1.86
CA ALA A 120 15.28 -13.71 -1.32
C ALA A 120 14.33 -13.22 -0.20
N GLN A 121 14.41 -11.96 0.24
CA GLN A 121 13.44 -11.42 1.18
C GLN A 121 12.15 -10.98 0.47
N ARG A 122 11.02 -11.12 1.15
CA ARG A 122 9.67 -10.71 0.71
C ARG A 122 8.98 -9.99 1.85
N CYS A 123 7.93 -9.22 1.53
CA CYS A 123 7.10 -8.57 2.53
C CYS A 123 5.62 -8.64 2.15
N GLN A 124 4.73 -8.81 3.12
CA GLN A 124 3.29 -8.86 2.86
C GLN A 124 2.69 -7.48 2.58
N ALA A 125 3.22 -6.41 3.17
CA ALA A 125 2.73 -5.05 2.94
C ALA A 125 3.89 -4.05 2.86
N MET A 126 3.77 -3.04 1.98
CA MET A 126 4.74 -1.96 1.86
C MET A 126 4.04 -0.61 1.71
N ARG A 127 4.56 0.40 2.44
CA ARG A 127 4.02 1.77 2.44
C ARG A 127 5.15 2.79 2.47
N ALA A 128 4.90 3.97 1.92
CA ALA A 128 5.79 5.11 2.07
C ALA A 128 5.48 5.85 3.38
N PHE A 129 6.52 6.26 4.10
CA PHE A 129 6.39 7.14 5.25
C PHE A 129 7.58 8.10 5.32
N LYS A 130 7.28 9.41 5.28
CA LYS A 130 8.29 10.47 5.14
C LYS A 130 9.20 10.21 3.93
N TYR A 131 10.49 9.95 4.17
CA TYR A 131 11.50 9.69 3.15
C TYR A 131 11.87 8.20 3.05
N HIS A 132 11.14 7.32 3.73
CA HIS A 132 11.45 5.90 3.82
C HIS A 132 10.33 5.04 3.23
N LEU A 133 10.71 3.86 2.73
CA LEU A 133 9.77 2.76 2.51
C LEU A 133 9.74 1.90 3.75
N ILE A 134 8.54 1.55 4.20
CA ILE A 134 8.28 0.68 5.34
C ILE A 134 7.76 -0.64 4.80
N ALA A 135 8.51 -1.72 5.04
CA ALA A 135 8.15 -3.09 4.74
C ALA A 135 7.66 -3.79 6.01
N MET A 136 6.54 -4.50 5.91
CA MET A 136 5.86 -5.13 7.03
C MET A 136 5.66 -6.62 6.77
N ASN A 137 5.78 -7.41 7.82
CA ASN A 137 5.57 -8.85 7.81
C ASN A 137 6.50 -9.50 6.77
N MET A 138 7.76 -9.57 7.18
CA MET A 138 8.90 -9.98 6.36
C MET A 138 8.97 -11.50 6.31
N THR A 139 9.35 -12.04 5.16
CA THR A 139 9.67 -13.46 4.97
C THR A 139 11.04 -13.56 4.32
N ASP A 140 11.86 -14.49 4.78
CA ASP A 140 13.14 -14.82 4.16
C ASP A 140 13.36 -16.34 4.09
N ALA A 141 14.56 -16.77 3.67
CA ALA A 141 14.89 -18.19 3.54
C ALA A 141 14.87 -18.98 4.87
N GLY A 142 15.00 -18.29 6.01
CA GLY A 142 14.92 -18.82 7.36
C GLY A 142 13.51 -18.92 7.92
N GLY A 143 12.50 -18.34 7.25
CA GLY A 143 11.09 -18.48 7.59
C GLY A 143 10.32 -17.16 7.56
N ASP A 144 9.16 -17.18 8.22
CA ASP A 144 8.25 -16.04 8.33
C ASP A 144 8.52 -15.25 9.62
N PHE A 145 8.67 -13.93 9.47
CA PHE A 145 8.86 -12.98 10.55
C PHE A 145 7.70 -11.97 10.56
N PRO A 146 6.49 -12.42 10.93
CA PRO A 146 5.28 -11.63 10.78
C PRO A 146 5.23 -10.39 11.68
N ASP A 147 6.03 -10.35 12.74
CA ASP A 147 6.13 -9.23 13.69
C ASP A 147 7.17 -8.18 13.31
N VAL A 148 7.97 -8.44 12.27
CA VAL A 148 9.06 -7.55 11.87
C VAL A 148 8.54 -6.46 10.95
N VAL A 149 8.93 -5.23 11.30
CA VAL A 149 8.82 -4.05 10.45
C VAL A 149 10.22 -3.59 10.12
N ALA A 150 10.52 -3.47 8.83
CA ALA A 150 11.79 -2.98 8.31
C ALA A 150 11.56 -1.69 7.54
N TRP A 151 12.56 -0.83 7.49
CA TRP A 151 12.53 0.40 6.71
C TRP A 151 13.83 0.62 5.96
N SER A 152 13.70 1.25 4.80
CA SER A 152 14.83 1.60 3.94
C SER A 152 15.65 2.75 4.51
N ASP A 153 16.82 3.01 3.91
CA ASP A 153 17.48 4.30 4.06
C ASP A 153 16.59 5.45 3.53
N ALA A 154 16.92 6.69 3.90
CA ALA A 154 16.21 7.86 3.39
C ALA A 154 16.45 8.03 1.89
N ALA A 155 15.36 8.13 1.12
CA ALA A 155 15.43 8.45 -0.30
C ALA A 155 15.58 9.95 -0.51
N ASN A 156 16.41 10.31 -1.49
CA ASN A 156 16.45 11.66 -2.04
C ASN A 156 15.15 11.95 -2.82
N PRO A 157 14.77 13.24 -2.96
CA PRO A 157 13.64 13.64 -3.81
C PRO A 157 13.83 13.14 -5.26
N GLY A 158 12.78 12.59 -5.86
CA GLY A 158 12.83 12.02 -7.21
C GLY A 158 13.55 10.68 -7.31
N GLN A 159 13.93 10.06 -6.20
CA GLN A 159 14.65 8.79 -6.17
C GLN A 159 13.96 7.80 -5.23
N ILE A 160 14.29 6.52 -5.42
CA ILE A 160 13.90 5.40 -4.56
C ILE A 160 15.09 5.06 -3.62
N PRO A 161 14.88 4.50 -2.42
CA PRO A 161 15.98 4.15 -1.52
C PRO A 161 16.96 3.16 -2.17
N ALA A 162 18.26 3.35 -1.90
CA ALA A 162 19.32 2.52 -2.48
C ALA A 162 19.73 1.32 -1.61
N THR A 163 19.37 1.32 -0.32
CA THR A 163 19.74 0.26 0.62
C THR A 163 18.67 0.04 1.68
N TRP A 164 18.59 -1.21 2.12
CA TRP A 164 17.77 -1.69 3.23
C TRP A 164 18.60 -2.33 4.34
N ILE A 165 19.92 -2.43 4.14
CA ILE A 165 20.85 -3.02 5.10
C ILE A 165 21.30 -1.92 6.05
N ALA A 166 21.04 -2.12 7.34
CA ALA A 166 21.42 -1.17 8.39
C ALA A 166 22.94 -1.00 8.46
N ASP A 167 23.40 0.25 8.44
CA ASP A 167 24.79 0.65 8.61
C ASP A 167 24.87 1.93 9.46
N PRO A 168 25.93 2.16 10.26
CA PRO A 168 26.07 3.39 11.03
C PRO A 168 26.03 4.69 10.21
N SER A 169 26.28 4.63 8.90
CA SER A 169 26.24 5.78 7.99
C SER A 169 24.89 6.00 7.30
N ASN A 170 23.91 5.10 7.52
CA ASN A 170 22.59 5.18 6.89
C ASN A 170 21.47 5.12 7.92
N GLN A 171 20.24 5.27 7.44
CA GLN A 171 19.04 5.27 8.26
C GLN A 171 18.20 4.00 8.10
N ALA A 172 18.71 2.97 7.44
CA ALA A 172 17.99 1.70 7.28
C ALA A 172 17.94 0.93 8.61
N GLY A 173 16.89 0.15 8.82
CA GLY A 173 16.76 -0.62 10.04
C GLY A 173 15.51 -1.47 10.12
N SER A 174 15.37 -2.16 11.24
CA SER A 174 14.19 -2.96 11.54
C SER A 174 13.96 -3.05 13.04
N PHE A 175 12.72 -3.34 13.43
CA PHE A 175 12.38 -3.77 14.79
C PHE A 175 11.29 -4.84 14.75
N SER A 176 11.17 -5.59 15.83
CA SER A 176 10.10 -6.57 16.03
C SER A 176 9.06 -6.05 17.03
N ILE A 177 7.77 -6.13 16.66
CA ILE A 177 6.64 -5.80 17.54
C ILE A 177 6.12 -7.08 18.21
N ALA A 178 6.99 -7.86 18.85
CA ALA A 178 6.62 -9.13 19.48
C ALA A 178 5.75 -8.99 20.74
N ALA A 179 5.56 -7.76 21.23
CA ALA A 179 4.88 -7.50 22.50
C ALA A 179 3.35 -7.70 22.44
N THR A 180 2.76 -7.87 21.25
CA THR A 180 1.36 -8.25 21.05
C THR A 180 1.29 -9.42 20.06
N PRO A 181 0.37 -10.38 20.25
CA PRO A 181 0.26 -11.55 19.39
C PRO A 181 -0.25 -11.17 17.98
N GLY A 182 0.05 -12.04 17.03
CA GLY A 182 -0.37 -11.92 15.63
C GLY A 182 0.55 -11.03 14.80
N GLY A 183 0.63 -11.31 13.50
CA GLY A 183 1.46 -10.57 12.56
C GLY A 183 0.99 -9.16 12.25
N VAL A 184 1.89 -8.36 11.73
CA VAL A 184 1.56 -7.07 11.10
C VAL A 184 0.80 -7.34 9.81
N VAL A 185 -0.34 -6.66 9.65
CA VAL A 185 -1.24 -6.81 8.51
C VAL A 185 -1.01 -5.69 7.51
N ASP A 186 -1.03 -4.43 7.97
CA ASP A 186 -0.84 -3.25 7.14
C ASP A 186 -0.39 -2.06 7.99
N GLY A 187 -0.11 -0.93 7.35
CA GLY A 187 0.19 0.32 8.01
C GLY A 187 -0.25 1.51 7.18
N LEU A 188 -0.41 2.66 7.83
CA LEU A 188 -0.76 3.89 7.16
C LEU A 188 -0.22 5.10 7.92
N ALA A 189 0.19 6.13 7.20
CA ALA A 189 0.65 7.37 7.78
C ALA A 189 -0.53 8.18 8.33
N LEU A 190 -0.47 8.53 9.62
CA LEU A 190 -1.36 9.50 10.26
C LEU A 190 -0.55 10.73 10.67
N ARG A 191 -0.63 11.80 9.88
CA ARG A 191 0.17 13.03 10.08
C ARG A 191 1.68 12.69 10.17
N ASP A 192 2.29 12.93 11.33
CA ASP A 192 3.71 12.69 11.59
C ASP A 192 4.01 11.32 12.22
N GLN A 193 2.99 10.47 12.31
CA GLN A 193 3.08 9.14 12.91
C GLN A 193 2.73 8.09 11.87
N PHE A 194 3.35 6.92 11.95
CA PHE A 194 3.00 5.77 11.14
C PHE A 194 2.27 4.76 12.01
N MET A 195 1.02 4.49 11.68
CA MET A 195 0.20 3.50 12.36
C MET A 195 0.52 2.13 11.78
N VAL A 196 0.93 1.20 12.64
CA VAL A 196 1.21 -0.19 12.28
C VAL A 196 0.10 -1.05 12.85
N TYR A 197 -0.70 -1.66 11.99
CA TYR A 197 -1.84 -2.47 12.37
C TYR A 197 -1.51 -3.95 12.35
N LYS A 198 -1.82 -4.62 13.45
CA LYS A 198 -1.96 -6.07 13.55
C LYS A 198 -3.45 -6.43 13.51
N GLN A 199 -3.77 -7.71 13.53
CA GLN A 199 -5.18 -8.17 13.53
C GLN A 199 -5.98 -7.62 14.71
N HIS A 200 -5.39 -7.61 15.92
CA HIS A 200 -6.09 -7.21 17.15
C HIS A 200 -5.40 -6.09 17.95
N SER A 201 -4.32 -5.51 17.42
CA SER A 201 -3.61 -4.42 18.10
C SER A 201 -3.02 -3.43 17.10
N THR A 202 -2.77 -2.21 17.57
CA THR A 202 -2.18 -1.13 16.78
C THR A 202 -0.98 -0.57 17.52
N ALA A 203 0.14 -0.43 16.80
CA ALA A 203 1.34 0.23 17.26
C ALA A 203 1.56 1.54 16.49
N ILE A 204 2.32 2.44 17.09
CA ILE A 204 2.73 3.70 16.48
C ILE A 204 4.24 3.64 16.29
N MET A 205 4.66 3.94 15.07
CA MET A 205 6.04 4.17 14.68
C MET A 205 6.24 5.67 14.45
N GLN A 206 7.23 6.27 15.09
CA GLN A 206 7.53 7.71 15.00
C GLN A 206 8.98 7.93 14.62
N TYR A 207 9.22 8.85 13.69
CA TYR A 207 10.57 9.23 13.30
C TYR A 207 11.18 10.15 14.37
N ILE A 208 12.26 9.71 15.01
CA ILE A 208 12.95 10.48 16.07
C ILE A 208 14.37 10.93 15.67
N ALA A 209 14.84 10.50 14.48
CA ALA A 209 16.17 10.75 13.95
C ALA A 209 17.32 10.24 14.85
N GLY A 210 18.57 10.45 14.42
CA GLY A 210 19.76 9.99 15.14
C GLY A 210 20.01 8.49 14.98
N GLN A 211 20.64 7.88 15.99
CA GLN A 211 21.02 6.46 15.94
C GLN A 211 19.81 5.51 15.94
N PHE A 212 18.73 5.90 16.61
CA PHE A 212 17.46 5.18 16.57
C PHE A 212 16.51 5.92 15.64
N VAL A 213 16.53 5.60 14.34
CA VAL A 213 15.79 6.35 13.32
C VAL A 213 14.29 6.44 13.63
N PHE A 214 13.71 5.31 14.03
CA PHE A 214 12.31 5.21 14.44
C PHE A 214 12.17 4.65 15.84
N SER A 215 11.24 5.23 16.60
CA SER A 215 10.73 4.63 17.84
C SER A 215 9.41 3.90 17.57
N ASN A 216 9.12 2.88 18.38
CA ASN A 216 7.82 2.22 18.39
C ASN A 216 7.19 2.32 19.78
N ARG A 217 5.86 2.39 19.82
CA ARG A 217 5.06 2.26 21.04
C ARG A 217 3.72 1.62 20.74
N LYS A 218 3.10 0.98 21.74
CA LYS A 218 1.73 0.48 21.60
C LYS A 218 0.75 1.67 21.64
N ALA A 219 -0.22 1.68 20.74
CA ALA A 219 -1.36 2.61 20.80
C ALA A 219 -2.59 1.94 21.37
N PHE A 220 -3.09 0.92 20.68
CA PHE A 220 -4.33 0.24 21.01
C PHE A 220 -4.06 -1.25 21.14
N VAL A 221 -4.56 -1.86 22.22
CA VAL A 221 -4.31 -3.28 22.52
C VAL A 221 -5.48 -4.16 22.06
N THR A 222 -6.64 -3.56 21.84
CA THR A 222 -7.91 -4.26 21.52
C THR A 222 -8.44 -3.93 20.13
N SER A 223 -7.74 -3.06 19.38
CA SER A 223 -8.17 -2.62 18.07
C SER A 223 -7.03 -2.75 17.07
N GLY A 224 -7.32 -3.42 15.96
CA GLY A 224 -6.40 -3.72 14.87
C GLY A 224 -7.04 -3.41 13.53
N ILE A 225 -6.78 -4.23 12.51
CA ILE A 225 -7.35 -4.09 11.17
C ILE A 225 -7.82 -5.46 10.64
N LEU A 226 -8.91 -5.48 9.89
CA LEU A 226 -9.46 -6.70 9.31
C LEU A 226 -8.53 -7.30 8.23
N ALA A 227 -8.08 -6.47 7.29
CA ALA A 227 -7.21 -6.87 6.19
C ALA A 227 -6.38 -5.68 5.67
N ARG A 228 -5.47 -5.94 4.73
CA ARG A 228 -4.74 -4.90 4.00
C ARG A 228 -5.72 -3.97 3.27
N ASN A 229 -5.38 -2.69 3.17
CA ASN A 229 -6.19 -1.64 2.55
C ASN A 229 -7.55 -1.37 3.23
N CYS A 230 -7.77 -1.85 4.45
CA CYS A 230 -8.98 -1.55 5.25
C CYS A 230 -8.84 -0.31 6.14
N ALA A 231 -7.82 0.53 5.90
CA ALA A 231 -7.61 1.79 6.59
C ALA A 231 -7.49 2.92 5.57
N ALA A 232 -8.16 4.03 5.84
CA ALA A 232 -8.06 5.25 5.06
C ALA A 232 -7.85 6.46 5.97
N GLU A 233 -6.99 7.39 5.55
CA GLU A 233 -6.79 8.66 6.23
C GLU A 233 -7.69 9.71 5.59
N MET A 234 -8.45 10.41 6.43
CA MET A 234 -9.32 11.49 5.99
C MET A 234 -9.44 12.53 7.11
N TYR A 235 -9.18 13.80 6.78
CA TYR A 235 -9.22 14.94 7.69
C TYR A 235 -8.40 14.75 8.99
N GLY A 236 -7.27 14.05 8.92
CA GLY A 236 -6.41 13.79 10.07
C GLY A 236 -6.98 12.77 11.06
N ALA A 237 -7.84 11.88 10.60
CA ALA A 237 -8.26 10.69 11.33
C ALA A 237 -8.13 9.47 10.42
N HIS A 238 -7.85 8.32 11.02
CA HIS A 238 -7.95 7.04 10.33
C HIS A 238 -9.35 6.47 10.53
N TYR A 239 -9.92 6.01 9.42
CA TYR A 239 -11.13 5.21 9.38
C TYR A 239 -10.69 3.79 9.07
N VAL A 240 -10.94 2.87 10.01
CA VAL A 240 -10.40 1.52 9.97
C VAL A 240 -11.55 0.53 10.12
N ILE A 241 -11.62 -0.42 9.19
CA ILE A 241 -12.52 -1.57 9.30
C ILE A 241 -11.80 -2.64 10.12
N THR A 242 -12.36 -2.95 11.27
CA THR A 242 -11.84 -3.94 12.21
C THR A 242 -12.69 -5.21 12.17
N ASP A 243 -12.36 -6.19 13.01
CA ASP A 243 -13.18 -7.38 13.18
C ASP A 243 -14.48 -7.04 13.92
N GLY A 244 -15.55 -6.77 13.16
CA GLY A 244 -16.89 -6.51 13.68
C GLY A 244 -17.26 -5.05 13.96
N ASP A 245 -16.37 -4.08 13.71
CA ASP A 245 -16.66 -2.64 13.86
C ASP A 245 -15.96 -1.80 12.79
N ILE A 246 -16.43 -0.56 12.61
CA ILE A 246 -15.74 0.48 11.85
C ILE A 246 -15.39 1.59 12.83
N ILE A 247 -14.08 1.79 13.04
CA ILE A 247 -13.60 2.78 13.99
C ILE A 247 -13.05 4.00 13.29
N GLN A 248 -13.15 5.15 13.98
CA GLN A 248 -12.40 6.36 13.68
C GLN A 248 -11.39 6.60 14.81
N HIS A 249 -10.14 6.89 14.48
CA HIS A 249 -9.17 7.29 15.50
C HIS A 249 -8.18 8.37 15.03
N ASN A 250 -7.72 9.19 15.98
CA ASN A 250 -6.72 10.24 15.75
C ASN A 250 -5.30 9.84 16.21
N GLY A 251 -5.13 8.60 16.68
CA GLY A 251 -3.88 8.07 17.25
C GLY A 251 -3.78 8.16 18.77
N GLN A 252 -4.80 8.71 19.42
CA GLN A 252 -4.97 8.72 20.87
C GLN A 252 -6.36 8.21 21.28
N GLU A 253 -7.40 8.75 20.66
CA GLU A 253 -8.79 8.39 20.91
C GLU A 253 -9.32 7.53 19.78
N VAL A 254 -10.12 6.51 20.14
CA VAL A 254 -10.83 5.62 19.23
C VAL A 254 -12.32 5.80 19.46
N LYS A 255 -13.08 5.95 18.38
CA LYS A 255 -14.52 6.07 18.38
C LYS A 255 -15.14 5.03 17.45
N SER A 256 -16.20 4.37 17.89
CA SER A 256 -16.98 3.47 17.01
C SER A 256 -17.93 4.30 16.14
N LEU A 257 -17.99 3.98 14.85
CA LEU A 257 -18.94 4.61 13.92
C LEU A 257 -20.26 3.83 13.83
N ILE A 258 -20.27 2.54 14.18
CA ILE A 258 -21.48 1.73 14.14
C ILE A 258 -22.33 1.98 15.39
N ASP A 259 -21.72 1.99 16.57
CA ASP A 259 -22.44 2.17 17.83
C ASP A 259 -22.71 3.65 18.17
N GLY A 260 -22.15 4.59 17.39
CA GLY A 260 -22.40 6.02 17.52
C GLY A 260 -21.87 6.65 18.82
N THR A 261 -21.11 5.90 19.62
CA THR A 261 -20.49 6.34 20.89
C THR A 261 -19.01 6.57 20.74
#